data_AF-A0A443YGA9-F1
#
_entry.id   AF-A0A443YGA9-F1
#
_cell.length_a   1.000
_cell.length_b   1.000
_cell.length_c   1.000
_cell.angle_alpha   90.00
_cell.angle_beta   90.00
_cell.angle_gamma   90.00
#
_symmetry.space_group_name_H-M   'P 1'
#
loop_
_entity.id
_entity.type
_entity.pdbx_description
1 polymer ?
#
loop_
_entity_poly.entity_id
_entity_poly.type
_entity_poly.pdbx_seq_one_letter_code
_entity_poly.pdbx_strand_id
1 'polypeptide(L)' 'MKLKEKLKEEGYSRFRGAVDASVYEYFNCDRSWKAEWYLKEDHFRCCGCKERCETSDPEGFQLFLDLG' A
#
# COMPACT_ATOMS: atom_id res chain seq x y z
N MET A 1 11.46 15.13 -8.37
CA MET A 1 10.01 14.84 -8.22
C MET A 1 9.85 13.85 -7.09
N LYS A 2 9.09 14.21 -6.03
CA LYS A 2 8.86 13.27 -4.92
C LYS A 2 7.84 12.23 -5.38
N LEU A 3 8.09 10.95 -5.10
CA LEU A 3 7.20 9.84 -5.47
C LEU A 3 5.73 10.08 -5.06
N LYS A 4 5.53 10.73 -3.90
CA LYS A 4 4.22 11.11 -3.35
C LYS A 4 3.44 12.09 -4.25
N GLU A 5 4.15 12.99 -4.95
CA GLU A 5 3.53 13.95 -5.87
C GLU A 5 3.03 13.24 -7.11
N LYS A 6 3.84 12.35 -7.70
CA LYS A 6 3.44 11.53 -8.85
C LYS A 6 2.24 10.64 -8.55
N LEU A 7 2.25 9.95 -7.42
CA LEU A 7 1.13 9.12 -6.99
C LEU A 7 -0.16 9.93 -6.90
N LYS A 8 -0.09 11.15 -6.33
CA LYS A 8 -1.23 12.04 -6.24
C LYS A 8 -1.73 12.48 -7.62
N GLU A 9 -0.84 12.80 -8.55
CA GLU A 9 -1.19 13.12 -9.95
C GLU A 9 -1.81 11.93 -10.69
N GLU A 10 -1.35 10.71 -10.40
CA GLU A 10 -1.88 9.46 -10.95
C GLU A 10 -3.24 9.06 -10.34
N GLY A 11 -3.70 9.73 -9.28
CA GLY A 11 -4.97 9.46 -8.58
C GLY A 11 -4.87 8.50 -7.39
N TYR A 12 -3.65 8.15 -6.97
CA TYR A 12 -3.43 7.33 -5.79
C TYR A 12 -3.64 8.13 -4.49
N SER A 13 -4.33 7.50 -3.55
CA SER A 13 -4.53 8.00 -2.20
C SER A 13 -3.75 7.17 -1.20
N ARG A 14 -3.21 7.81 -0.16
CA ARG A 14 -2.44 7.07 0.87
C ARG A 14 -3.38 6.12 1.62
N PHE A 15 -3.08 4.82 1.58
CA PHE A 15 -3.81 3.84 2.35
C PHE A 15 -3.44 3.99 3.83
N ARG A 16 -4.45 4.16 4.68
CA ARG A 16 -4.29 4.33 6.14
C ARG A 16 -4.82 3.14 6.94
N GLY A 17 -5.26 2.08 6.27
CA GLY A 17 -5.67 0.84 6.91
C GLY A 17 -4.49 0.07 7.52
N ALA A 18 -4.82 -1.01 8.22
CA ALA A 18 -3.84 -1.99 8.63
C ALA A 18 -3.52 -2.91 7.45
N VAL A 19 -2.26 -3.34 7.35
CA VAL A 19 -1.80 -4.31 6.37
C VAL A 19 -1.24 -5.50 7.12
N ASP A 20 -1.80 -6.67 6.84
CA ASP A 20 -1.42 -7.92 7.48
C ASP A 20 0.00 -8.35 7.11
N ALA A 21 0.64 -9.11 8.01
CA ALA A 21 1.99 -9.64 7.80
C ALA A 21 2.09 -10.49 6.52
N SER A 22 1.03 -11.25 6.20
CA SER A 22 0.97 -12.16 5.05
C SER A 22 1.20 -11.44 3.73
N VAL A 23 0.78 -10.18 3.59
CA VAL A 23 1.02 -9.38 2.38
C VAL A 23 2.53 -9.17 2.17
N TYR A 24 3.25 -8.86 3.24
CA TYR A 24 4.70 -8.67 3.17
C TYR A 24 5.43 -9.98 2.91
N GLU A 25 4.96 -11.09 3.50
CA GLU A 25 5.51 -12.43 3.25
C GLU A 25 5.33 -12.85 1.79
N TYR A 26 4.16 -12.60 1.20
CA TYR A 26 3.88 -12.85 -0.22
C TYR A 26 4.88 -12.12 -1.14
N PHE A 27 5.17 -10.85 -0.83
CA PHE A 27 6.16 -10.06 -1.57
C PHE A 27 7.62 -10.30 -1.12
N ASN A 28 7.87 -11.23 -0.20
CA ASN A 28 9.17 -11.47 0.42
C ASN A 28 9.83 -10.17 0.95
N CYS A 29 9.02 -9.27 1.51
CA CYS A 29 9.44 -7.94 1.88
C CYS A 29 10.05 -7.91 3.29
N ASP A 30 11.39 -7.92 3.35
CA ASP A 30 12.17 -7.79 4.59
C ASP A 30 12.00 -6.42 5.28
N ARG A 31 11.45 -5.42 4.58
CA ARG A 31 11.34 -4.03 5.04
C ARG A 31 9.89 -3.57 5.20
N SER A 32 9.03 -4.43 5.72
CA SER A 32 7.62 -4.11 6.02
C SER A 32 7.44 -2.83 6.84
N TRP A 33 8.33 -2.56 7.80
CA TRP A 33 8.35 -1.34 8.63
C TRP A 33 8.55 -0.03 7.87
N LYS A 34 9.04 -0.07 6.62
CA LYS A 34 9.15 1.10 5.73
C LYS A 34 8.01 1.20 4.72
N ALA A 35 7.11 0.22 4.67
CA ALA A 35 6.07 0.16 3.66
C ALA A 35 5.12 1.36 3.76
N GLU A 36 4.95 2.05 2.64
CA GLU A 36 3.93 3.09 2.47
C GLU A 36 2.99 2.65 1.35
N TRP A 37 1.81 2.16 1.70
CA TRP A 37 0.82 1.71 0.72
C TRP A 37 -0.07 2.86 0.25
N TYR A 38 -0.40 2.82 -1.04
CA TYR A 38 -1.30 3.74 -1.71
C TYR A 38 -2.36 2.95 -2.46
N LEU A 39 -3.60 3.42 -2.44
CA LEU A 39 -4.75 2.80 -3.07
C LEU A 39 -5.26 3.66 -4.23
N LYS A 40 -5.56 3.03 -5.36
CA LYS A 40 -6.26 3.60 -6.51
C LYS A 40 -7.13 2.52 -7.13
N GLU A 41 -8.46 2.70 -7.16
CA GLU A 41 -9.37 1.80 -7.89
C GLU A 41 -9.10 0.30 -7.60
N ASP A 42 -9.02 -0.06 -6.32
CA ASP A 42 -8.71 -1.43 -5.84
C ASP A 42 -7.26 -1.92 -6.07
N HIS A 43 -6.40 -1.11 -6.69
CA HIS A 43 -4.96 -1.36 -6.77
C HIS A 43 -4.20 -0.74 -5.61
N PHE A 44 -3.47 -1.57 -4.88
CA PHE A 44 -2.54 -1.21 -3.84
C PHE A 44 -1.12 -1.16 -4.39
N ARG A 45 -0.42 -0.05 -4.15
CA ARG A 45 0.98 0.14 -4.52
C ARG A 45 1.81 0.54 -3.30
N CYS A 46 2.80 -0.27 -2.97
CA CYS A 46 3.80 0.04 -1.97
C CYS A 46 4.86 0.97 -2.56
N CYS A 47 5.16 2.04 -1.85
CA CYS A 47 6.17 3.03 -2.20
C CYS A 47 7.27 3.15 -1.14
N GLY A 48 7.29 2.22 -0.18
CA GLY A 48 8.28 2.14 0.88
C GLY A 48 9.55 1.35 0.51
N CYS A 49 9.45 0.46 -0.48
CA CYS A 49 10.56 -0.33 -1.00
C CYS A 49 10.97 0.13 -2.41
N LYS A 50 12.18 -0.24 -2.83
CA LYS A 50 12.73 0.12 -4.16
C LYS A 50 12.00 -0.62 -5.30
N GLU A 51 11.47 -1.79 -4.99
CA GLU A 51 10.77 -2.68 -5.92
C GLU A 51 9.36 -2.19 -6.29
N ARG A 52 8.79 -1.29 -5.49
CA ARG A 52 7.47 -0.69 -5.72
C ARG A 52 6.37 -1.75 -5.92
N CYS A 53 6.31 -2.71 -5.00
CA CYS A 53 5.36 -3.82 -5.04
C CYS A 53 3.94 -3.31 -5.28
N GLU A 54 3.20 -3.96 -6.18
CA GLU A 54 1.80 -3.66 -6.43
C GLU A 54 0.96 -4.94 -6.36
N THR A 55 -0.26 -4.79 -5.86
CA THR A 55 -1.25 -5.85 -5.80
C THR A 55 -2.63 -5.26 -6.04
N SER A 56 -3.46 -5.97 -6.80
CA SER A 56 -4.90 -5.70 -6.89
C SER A 56 -5.69 -6.59 -5.94
N ASP A 57 -4.99 -7.39 -5.14
CA ASP A 57 -5.62 -8.29 -4.18
C ASP A 57 -5.80 -7.57 -2.84
N PRO A 58 -7.04 -7.43 -2.35
CA PRO A 58 -7.32 -6.78 -1.08
C PRO A 58 -7.09 -7.69 0.13
N GLU A 59 -6.72 -8.97 -0.04
CA GLU A 59 -6.45 -9.85 1.10
C GLU A 59 -5.30 -9.30 1.94
N GLY A 60 -5.53 -9.24 3.26
CA GLY A 60 -4.59 -8.63 4.20
C GLY A 60 -4.61 -7.09 4.22
N PHE A 61 -5.35 -6.40 3.35
CA PHE A 61 -5.58 -4.96 3.44
C PHE A 61 -6.87 -4.68 4.22
N GLN A 62 -6.73 -4.38 5.50
CA GLN A 62 -7.86 -4.08 6.37
C GLN A 62 -8.07 -2.57 6.48
N LEU A 63 -9.14 -2.08 5.84
CA LEU A 63 -9.64 -0.74 6.12
C LEU A 63 -10.16 -0.70 7.56
N PHE A 64 -9.82 0.36 8.29
CA PHE A 64 -10.51 0.65 9.54
C PHE A 64 -11.98 0.93 9.20
N LEU A 65 -12.88 0.07 9.67
CA LEU A 65 -14.29 0.40 9.75
C LEU A 65 -14.41 1.53 10.78
N ASP A 66 -14.69 2.74 10.30
CA ASP A 66 -15.13 3.85 11.14
C ASP A 66 -16.51 3.47 11.67
N LEU A 67 -16.54 2.81 12.84
CA LEU A 67 -17.75 2.59 13.61
C LEU A 67 -18.09 3.93 14.27
N GLY A 68 -18.79 4.79 13.53
CA GLY A 68 -19.30 6.07 14.02
C GLY A 68 -20.20 5.95 15.24
#